data_AF-A0A2F0A3B0-F1
#
_entry.id   AF-A0A2F0A3B0-F1
#
_cell.length_a   1.000
_cell.length_b   1.000
_cell.length_c   1.000
_cell.angle_alpha   90.00
_cell.angle_beta   90.00
_cell.angle_gamma   90.00
#
_symmetry.space_group_name_H-M   'P 1'
#
loop_
_entity.id
_entity.type
_entity.pdbx_description
1 polymer ?
#
loop_
_entity_poly.entity_id
_entity_poly.type
_entity_poly.pdbx_seq_one_letter_code
_entity_poly.pdbx_strand_id
1 'polypeptide(L)'
;MTLVRSLVALLLIPFSAFIHFFLATEFEVYEYKPIWLYIVLIACVVVLLRAFIKADKHKPILASLNVFSWVLVFAIVWWIEVLSSYETPAISFSLKDQIKVGNLTLVNTNSIDEKVTKIINTSPYTMFHFFRGHW
;
A
#
# COMPACT_ATOMS: atom_id res chain seq x y z
N MET A 1 -12.67 22.95 23.14
CA MET A 1 -12.50 23.00 21.67
C MET A 1 -11.21 22.34 21.20
N THR A 2 -10.06 22.59 21.85
CA THR A 2 -8.74 22.04 21.46
C THR A 2 -8.70 20.50 21.51
N LEU A 3 -9.29 19.90 22.55
CA LEU A 3 -9.30 18.45 22.76
C LEU A 3 -10.11 17.69 21.68
N VAL A 4 -11.25 18.25 21.26
CA VAL A 4 -12.08 17.70 20.17
C VAL A 4 -11.30 17.67 18.85
N ARG A 5 -10.53 18.72 18.55
CA ARG A 5 -9.70 18.78 17.33
C ARG A 5 -8.59 17.73 17.34
N SER A 6 -7.96 17.50 18.48
CA SER A 6 -6.97 16.42 18.65
C SER A 6 -7.59 15.03 18.50
N LEU A 7 -8.78 14.82 19.04
CA LEU A 7 -9.50 13.55 18.91
C LEU A 7 -9.88 13.28 17.44
N VAL A 8 -10.37 14.30 16.73
CA VAL A 8 -10.70 14.18 15.30
C VAL A 8 -9.46 13.86 14.48
N ALA A 9 -8.33 14.54 14.72
CA ALA A 9 -7.06 14.21 14.06
C ALA A 9 -6.62 12.77 14.34
N LEU A 10 -6.78 12.29 15.58
CA LEU A 10 -6.44 10.92 15.94
C LEU A 10 -7.32 9.89 15.21
N LEU A 11 -8.62 10.17 15.04
CA LEU A 11 -9.55 9.26 14.34
C LEU A 11 -9.36 9.28 12.82
N LEU A 12 -8.90 10.40 12.24
CA LEU A 12 -8.63 10.52 10.82
C LEU A 12 -7.43 9.68 10.37
N ILE A 13 -6.40 9.53 11.20
CA ILE A 13 -5.22 8.72 10.89
C ILE A 13 -5.59 7.26 10.53
N PRO A 14 -6.24 6.47 11.43
CA PRO A 14 -6.60 5.09 11.12
C PRO A 14 -7.68 5.00 10.04
N PHE A 15 -8.60 5.96 9.96
CA PHE A 15 -9.63 5.97 8.92
C PHE A 15 -9.04 6.17 7.52
N SER A 16 -8.03 7.04 7.39
CA SER A 16 -7.31 7.25 6.13
C SER A 16 -6.55 5.98 5.69
N ALA A 17 -5.92 5.28 6.64
CA ALA A 17 -5.27 4.01 6.38
C ALA A 17 -6.27 2.91 6.00
N PHE A 18 -7.44 2.87 6.63
CA PHE A 18 -8.50 1.91 6.30
C PHE A 18 -9.05 2.13 4.88
N ILE A 19 -9.32 3.39 4.50
CA ILE A 19 -9.71 3.72 3.13
C ILE A 19 -8.60 3.33 2.14
N HIS A 20 -7.35 3.60 2.49
CA HIS A 20 -6.22 3.18 1.65
C HIS A 20 -6.18 1.66 1.47
N PHE A 21 -6.34 0.89 2.55
CA PHE A 21 -6.39 -0.56 2.52
C PHE A 21 -7.56 -1.07 1.66
N PHE A 22 -8.77 -0.54 1.87
CA PHE A 22 -9.97 -0.96 1.13
C PHE A 22 -9.80 -0.73 -0.38
N LEU A 23 -9.31 0.45 -0.77
CA LEU A 23 -9.01 0.76 -2.17
C LEU A 23 -7.86 -0.10 -2.72
N ALA A 24 -6.85 -0.40 -1.91
CA ALA A 24 -5.76 -1.28 -2.34
C ALA A 24 -6.24 -2.72 -2.57
N THR A 25 -7.16 -3.24 -1.75
CA THR A 25 -7.71 -4.59 -1.90
C THR A 25 -8.68 -4.72 -3.06
N GLU A 26 -9.51 -3.70 -3.34
CA GLU A 26 -10.48 -3.79 -4.43
C GLU A 26 -9.87 -3.59 -5.82
N PHE A 27 -8.82 -2.79 -5.93
CA PHE A 27 -8.33 -2.36 -7.24
C PHE A 27 -7.07 -3.07 -7.73
N GLU A 28 -6.38 -3.93 -6.95
CA GLU A 28 -5.06 -4.54 -7.28
C GLU A 28 -3.97 -3.54 -7.75
N VAL A 29 -4.29 -2.24 -7.74
CA VAL A 29 -3.55 -1.19 -8.42
C VAL A 29 -2.98 -0.30 -7.35
N TYR A 30 -1.74 -0.58 -6.94
CA TYR A 30 -0.82 0.48 -6.55
C TYR A 30 0.60 0.06 -6.91
N GLU A 31 0.98 0.30 -8.18
CA GLU A 31 2.39 0.50 -8.53
C GLU A 31 2.94 1.79 -7.90
N TYR A 32 2.06 2.72 -7.50
CA TYR A 32 2.43 4.02 -6.95
C TYR A 32 2.04 4.18 -5.48
N LYS A 33 2.97 4.69 -4.66
CA LYS A 33 2.70 5.02 -3.25
C LYS A 33 1.60 6.11 -3.14
N PRO A 34 0.59 5.96 -2.27
CA PRO A 34 -0.54 6.88 -2.16
C PRO A 34 -0.12 8.23 -1.56
N ILE A 35 0.20 9.22 -2.39
CA ILE A 35 0.61 10.57 -1.96
C ILE A 35 -0.45 11.22 -1.05
N TRP A 36 -1.73 10.98 -1.32
CA TRP A 36 -2.86 11.53 -0.55
C TRP A 36 -2.84 11.08 0.92
N LEU A 37 -2.40 9.85 1.21
CA LEU A 37 -2.34 9.35 2.58
C LEU A 37 -1.29 10.13 3.38
N TYR A 38 -0.12 10.37 2.80
CA TYR A 38 0.92 11.19 3.42
C TYR A 38 0.45 12.62 3.70
N ILE A 39 -0.34 13.20 2.79
CA ILE A 39 -0.94 14.54 2.99
C ILE A 39 -1.86 14.54 4.23
N VAL A 40 -2.70 13.52 4.40
CA VAL A 40 -3.60 13.39 5.55
C VAL A 40 -2.82 13.18 6.85
N LEU A 41 -1.79 12.32 6.83
CA LEU A 41 -0.92 12.09 8.00
C LEU A 41 -0.23 13.39 8.45
N ILE A 42 0.36 14.14 7.52
CA ILE A 42 1.02 15.42 7.80
C ILE A 42 0.02 16.42 8.40
N ALA A 43 -1.18 16.53 7.83
CA ALA A 43 -2.22 17.43 8.34
C ALA A 43 -2.62 17.06 9.79
N CYS A 44 -2.76 15.77 10.10
CA CYS A 44 -3.07 15.31 11.44
C CYS A 44 -1.95 15.65 12.44
N VAL A 45 -0.68 15.43 12.06
CA VAL A 45 0.48 15.78 12.88
C VAL A 45 0.53 17.28 13.19
N VAL A 46 0.28 18.15 12.19
CA VAL A 46 0.25 19.61 12.41
C VAL A 46 -0.84 20.01 13.41
N VAL A 47 -2.03 19.42 13.31
CA VAL A 47 -3.14 19.70 14.25
C VAL A 47 -2.78 19.25 15.67
N LEU A 48 -2.16 18.08 15.82
CA LEU A 48 -1.74 17.55 17.12
C LEU A 48 -0.63 18.41 17.76
N LEU A 49 0.36 18.82 16.97
CA LEU A 49 1.46 19.68 17.44
C LEU A 49 0.93 21.04 17.91
N ARG A 50 0.02 21.63 17.14
CA ARG A 50 -0.63 22.90 17.50
C ARG A 50 -1.50 22.77 18.76
N ALA A 51 -2.18 21.63 18.92
CA ALA A 51 -2.97 21.36 20.11
C ALA A 51 -2.11 21.16 21.36
N PHE A 52 -0.93 20.56 21.20
CA PHE A 52 0.05 20.39 22.28
C PHE A 52 0.59 21.75 22.79
N ILE A 53 0.96 22.66 21.89
CA ILE A 53 1.48 23.99 22.26
C ILE A 53 0.44 24.84 23.01
N LYS A 54 -0.84 24.73 22.64
CA LYS A 54 -1.92 25.59 23.17
C LYS A 54 -2.60 25.07 24.44
N ALA A 55 -2.20 23.92 24.97
CA ALA A 55 -2.91 23.30 26.07
C ALA A 55 -2.27 23.64 27.42
N ASP A 56 -3.01 24.28 28.34
CA ASP A 56 -2.55 24.52 29.71
C ASP A 56 -3.20 23.59 30.75
N LYS A 57 -4.50 23.29 30.64
CA LYS A 57 -5.22 22.51 31.67
C LYS A 57 -5.21 20.98 31.48
N HIS A 58 -4.78 20.47 30.32
CA HIS A 58 -4.84 19.03 29.98
C HIS A 58 -3.56 18.52 29.30
N LYS A 59 -2.40 19.13 29.58
CA LYS A 59 -1.10 18.74 29.01
C LYS A 59 -0.80 17.23 29.05
N PRO A 60 -1.02 16.48 30.15
CA PRO A 60 -0.67 15.05 30.17
C PRO A 60 -1.51 14.20 29.22
N ILE A 61 -2.82 14.49 29.10
CA ILE A 61 -3.72 13.77 28.20
C ILE A 61 -3.39 14.09 26.74
N LEU A 62 -3.08 15.35 26.43
CA LEU A 62 -2.67 15.72 25.08
C LEU A 62 -1.29 15.16 24.72
N ALA A 63 -0.38 15.04 25.69
CA ALA A 63 0.90 14.38 25.49
C ALA A 63 0.70 12.91 25.12
N SER A 64 -0.14 12.17 25.86
CA SER A 64 -0.39 10.76 25.57
C SER A 64 -1.05 10.54 24.21
N LEU A 65 -2.05 11.37 23.86
CA LEU A 65 -2.68 11.34 22.53
C LEU A 65 -1.68 11.61 21.41
N ASN A 66 -0.75 12.54 21.62
CA ASN A 66 0.27 12.88 20.64
C ASN A 66 1.26 11.71 20.46
N VAL A 67 1.77 11.12 21.54
CA VAL A 67 2.65 9.93 21.49
C VAL A 67 1.95 8.78 20.77
N PHE A 68 0.70 8.49 21.14
CA PHE A 68 -0.08 7.44 20.49
C PHE A 68 -0.28 7.70 18.99
N SER A 69 -0.54 8.95 18.60
CA SER A 69 -0.67 9.34 17.20
C SER A 69 0.63 9.11 16.42
N TRP A 70 1.78 9.47 16.98
CA TRP A 70 3.07 9.23 16.33
C TRP A 70 3.34 7.75 16.14
N VAL A 71 3.09 6.92 17.16
CA VAL A 71 3.21 5.46 17.05
C VAL A 71 2.33 4.92 15.93
N LEU A 72 1.09 5.41 15.82
CA LEU A 72 0.15 5.02 14.78
C LEU A 72 0.64 5.42 13.37
N VAL A 73 1.17 6.64 13.22
CA VAL A 73 1.75 7.12 11.96
C VAL A 73 2.94 6.23 11.55
N PHE A 74 3.86 5.95 12.48
CA PHE A 74 5.01 5.08 12.20
C PHE A 74 4.57 3.66 11.82
N ALA A 75 3.58 3.09 12.51
CA ALA A 75 3.04 1.78 12.19
C ALA A 75 2.42 1.74 10.79
N ILE A 76 1.65 2.78 10.41
CA ILE A 76 1.04 2.88 9.07
C ILE A 76 2.11 3.03 7.98
N VAL A 77 3.09 3.90 8.19
CA VAL A 77 4.17 4.11 7.20
C VAL A 77 4.99 2.83 7.04
N TRP A 78 5.39 2.19 8.13
CA TRP A 78 6.07 0.90 8.10
C TRP A 78 5.24 -0.13 7.33
N TRP A 79 3.97 -0.29 7.69
CA TRP A 79 3.06 -1.25 7.07
C TRP A 79 3.00 -1.06 5.56
N ILE A 80 2.88 0.19 5.10
CA ILE A 80 2.87 0.52 3.69
C ILE A 80 4.19 0.18 3.05
N GLU A 81 5.33 0.55 3.65
CA GLU A 81 6.63 0.22 3.08
C GLU A 81 6.83 -1.28 2.95
N VAL A 82 6.50 -2.08 3.97
CA VAL A 82 6.66 -3.54 3.89
C VAL A 82 5.71 -4.18 2.87
N LEU A 83 4.47 -3.70 2.75
CA LEU A 83 3.50 -4.24 1.79
C LEU A 83 3.63 -3.64 0.37
N SER A 84 4.39 -2.56 0.19
CA SER A 84 4.65 -1.93 -1.11
C SER A 84 6.11 -2.06 -1.56
N SER A 85 7.01 -2.58 -0.72
CA SER A 85 8.40 -2.88 -1.07
C SER A 85 8.46 -4.15 -1.90
N TYR A 86 8.02 -4.04 -3.15
CA TYR A 86 8.35 -5.01 -4.17
C TYR A 86 9.38 -4.34 -5.08
N GLU A 87 10.39 -5.10 -5.48
CA GLU A 87 11.26 -4.66 -6.55
C GLU A 87 10.38 -4.42 -7.77
N THR A 88 10.24 -3.16 -8.15
CA THR A 88 9.68 -2.85 -9.46
C THR A 88 10.62 -3.50 -10.47
N PRO A 89 10.14 -4.41 -11.34
CA PRO A 89 11.01 -5.02 -12.31
C PRO A 89 11.65 -3.91 -13.13
N ALA A 90 12.98 -3.79 -13.06
CA ALA A 90 13.75 -2.71 -13.68
C ALA A 90 13.71 -2.73 -15.23
N ILE A 91 12.86 -3.57 -15.81
CA ILE A 91 12.85 -3.90 -17.22
C ILE A 91 11.57 -3.33 -17.82
N SER A 92 11.68 -2.12 -18.39
CA SER A 92 10.68 -1.60 -19.31
C SER A 92 10.78 -2.38 -20.62
N PHE A 93 9.95 -3.41 -20.79
CA PHE A 93 9.80 -4.06 -22.09
C PHE A 93 8.99 -3.13 -23.00
N SER A 94 9.52 -2.82 -24.18
CA SER A 94 8.74 -2.14 -25.21
C SER A 94 7.72 -3.11 -25.80
N LEU A 95 6.56 -2.62 -26.26
CA LEU A 95 5.56 -3.43 -26.97
C LEU A 95 6.12 -4.15 -28.23
N LYS A 96 7.31 -3.76 -28.69
CA LYS A 96 7.98 -4.33 -29.87
C LYS A 96 9.03 -5.38 -29.49
N ASP A 97 9.29 -5.60 -28.22
CA ASP A 97 10.34 -6.51 -27.77
C ASP A 97 9.86 -7.95 -27.95
N GLN A 98 10.58 -8.72 -28.78
CA GLN A 98 10.37 -10.15 -28.89
C GLN A 98 11.06 -10.85 -27.73
N ILE A 99 10.28 -11.16 -26.69
CA ILE A 99 10.77 -11.92 -25.53
C ILE A 99 10.94 -13.38 -25.97
N LYS A 100 12.19 -13.85 -26.04
CA LYS A 100 12.47 -15.27 -26.21
C LYS A 100 12.05 -16.00 -24.93
N VAL A 101 10.94 -16.73 -25.00
CA VAL A 101 10.52 -17.62 -23.92
C VAL A 101 11.57 -18.72 -23.82
N GLY A 102 12.31 -18.75 -22.71
CA GLY A 102 13.28 -19.80 -22.41
C GLY A 102 12.61 -21.15 -22.19
N ASN A 103 13.36 -22.13 -21.68
CA ASN A 103 12.81 -23.43 -21.30
C ASN A 103 12.07 -23.33 -19.94
N LEU A 104 10.98 -22.56 -19.93
CA LEU A 104 10.13 -22.33 -18.75
C LEU A 104 9.01 -23.37 -18.68
N THR A 105 8.72 -23.84 -17.46
CA THR A 105 7.61 -24.73 -17.14
C THR A 105 6.70 -24.06 -16.12
N LEU A 106 5.38 -24.19 -16.32
CA LEU A 106 4.35 -23.78 -15.38
C LEU A 106 3.60 -25.00 -14.89
N VAL A 107 3.23 -25.02 -13.62
CA VAL A 107 2.37 -26.07 -13.04
C VAL A 107 0.92 -25.67 -13.26
N ASN A 108 0.13 -26.52 -13.91
CA ASN A 108 -1.29 -26.27 -14.10
C ASN A 108 -2.10 -26.61 -12.82
N THR A 109 -3.41 -26.36 -12.83
CA THR A 109 -4.31 -26.65 -11.69
C THR A 109 -4.38 -28.13 -11.31
N ASN A 110 -3.93 -29.03 -12.19
CA ASN A 110 -3.89 -30.48 -11.95
C ASN A 110 -2.51 -30.95 -11.47
N SER A 111 -1.63 -30.03 -11.07
CA SER A 111 -0.25 -30.30 -10.64
C SER A 111 0.62 -30.95 -11.72
N ILE A 112 0.33 -30.68 -13.00
CA ILE A 112 1.11 -31.17 -14.13
C ILE A 112 2.01 -30.05 -14.64
N ASP A 113 3.29 -30.38 -14.84
CA ASP A 113 4.26 -29.49 -15.47
C ASP A 113 3.98 -29.33 -16.97
N GLU A 114 3.69 -28.11 -17.39
CA GLU A 114 3.49 -27.73 -18.78
C GLU A 114 4.55 -26.74 -19.24
N LYS A 115 5.19 -27.04 -20.37
CA LYS A 115 6.14 -26.10 -21.00
C LYS A 115 5.39 -24.90 -21.55
N VAL A 116 5.85 -23.69 -21.22
CA VAL A 116 5.26 -22.43 -21.70
C VAL A 116 5.26 -22.37 -23.24
N THR A 117 6.31 -22.88 -23.87
CA THR A 117 6.42 -22.98 -25.34
C THR A 117 5.31 -23.85 -25.96
N LYS A 118 4.89 -24.91 -25.27
CA LYS A 118 3.77 -25.76 -25.71
C LYS A 118 2.47 -24.98 -25.65
N ILE A 119 2.23 -24.24 -24.56
CA ILE A 119 1.03 -23.42 -24.37
C ILE A 119 0.93 -22.36 -25.47
N ILE A 120 2.03 -21.64 -25.74
CA ILE A 120 2.10 -20.60 -26.79
C ILE A 120 1.88 -21.19 -28.19
N ASN A 121 2.47 -22.35 -28.49
CA ASN A 121 2.36 -22.95 -29.83
C ASN A 121 1.01 -23.62 -30.08
N THR A 122 0.17 -23.80 -29.06
CA THR A 122 -1.15 -24.43 -29.21
C THR A 122 -2.19 -23.48 -29.79
N SER A 123 -2.00 -22.16 -29.65
CA SER A 123 -2.93 -21.15 -30.16
C SER A 123 -2.21 -20.05 -30.95
N PRO A 124 -2.87 -19.42 -31.94
CA PRO A 124 -2.25 -18.33 -32.70
C PRO A 124 -1.96 -17.09 -31.83
N TYR A 125 -2.71 -16.94 -30.72
CA TYR A 125 -2.51 -15.90 -29.72
C TYR A 125 -2.67 -16.51 -28.33
N THR A 126 -1.81 -16.11 -27.38
CA THR A 126 -1.85 -16.56 -25.99
C THR A 126 -1.66 -15.34 -25.08
N MET A 127 -2.58 -15.14 -24.15
CA MET A 127 -2.49 -14.09 -23.13
C MET A 127 -2.19 -14.74 -21.78
N PHE A 128 -1.06 -14.39 -21.17
CA PHE A 128 -0.76 -14.76 -19.79
C PHE A 128 -1.19 -13.60 -18.88
N HIS A 129 -2.11 -13.88 -17.98
CA HIS A 129 -2.51 -12.94 -16.95
C HIS A 129 -1.89 -13.39 -15.62
N PHE A 130 -1.00 -12.54 -15.09
CA PHE A 130 -0.39 -12.76 -13.78
C PHE A 130 -1.15 -11.94 -12.76
N PHE A 131 -2.04 -12.59 -12.02
CA PHE A 131 -2.72 -11.96 -10.89
C PHE A 131 -1.86 -12.05 -9.64
N ARG A 132 -1.90 -11.01 -8.83
CA ARG A 132 -1.27 -11.02 -7.52
C ARG A 132 -2.27 -11.53 -6.50
N GLY A 133 -2.23 -12.83 -6.22
CA GLY A 133 -3.02 -13.40 -5.14
C GLY A 133 -2.56 -12.84 -3.79
N HIS A 134 -3.38 -11.99 -3.16
CA HIS A 134 -3.37 -11.88 -1.71
C HIS A 134 -3.90 -13.21 -1.16
N TRP A 135 -3.02 -13.99 -0.53
CA TRP A 135 -3.44 -14.98 0.46
C TRP A 135 -3.63 -14.29 1.80
#